data_AF-M5GB66-F1
#
_entry.id   AF-M5GB66-F1
#
_cell.length_a   1.000
_cell.length_b   1.000
_cell.length_c   1.000
_cell.angle_alpha   90.00
_cell.angle_beta   90.00
_cell.angle_gamma   90.00
#
_symmetry.space_group_name_H-M   'P 1'
#
loop_
_entity.id
_entity.type
_entity.pdbx_description
1 polymer ?
#
loop_
_entity_poly.entity_id
_entity_poly.type
_entity_poly.pdbx_seq_one_letter_code
_entity_poly.pdbx_strand_id
1 'polypeptide(L)'
;MATVQIPFSHRSNPSSPFAHKFSTHHKFPSPPPPSTFSHPHPNNVTSPSRWNSPAKRKHEGADDYPDDEHREQDSTQRRIAGGKRVKRGDDTIKPNESDRQAIPGSMEVKNEMEDVDVGVLLASVPQSSLLPLLNALINDNPSLKPKVISLMPRPSIGAVTAALGAAYQKVQAAYPYSSSTPTFSGGGFGMSFQPIAPSSFGFGSAFGTPLSLQASGLQQPRDSFARARLRQPLAEFVTTVLSYLPYFSLTPATSASSVSASSKQQPHAGETFTYLHQAAQYALQLLPLFGPPTPPPADLVDLIQRLHTEVTAWSQAVAVHVNKNGGMFGSDMVQTWSRGLDELAQLGGEQWGQLRDEWVQQCGWLIGRRLH
;
A
#
# COMPACT_ATOMS: atom_id res chain seq x y z
N MET A 1 -7.83 -41.47 -14.49
CA MET A 1 -6.73 -40.78 -15.20
C MET A 1 -7.26 -40.31 -16.55
N ALA A 2 -7.78 -39.09 -16.60
CA ALA A 2 -8.30 -38.47 -17.82
C ALA A 2 -7.58 -37.13 -17.98
N THR A 3 -6.68 -37.06 -18.95
CA THR A 3 -5.96 -35.86 -19.33
C THR A 3 -6.93 -34.94 -20.06
N VAL A 4 -7.30 -33.82 -19.43
CA VAL A 4 -8.05 -32.74 -20.08
C VAL A 4 -7.04 -31.80 -20.72
N GLN A 5 -7.04 -31.82 -22.05
CA GLN A 5 -6.12 -31.12 -22.94
C GLN A 5 -6.77 -29.79 -23.34
N ILE A 6 -6.21 -28.66 -22.87
CA ILE A 6 -6.67 -27.32 -23.27
C ILE A 6 -5.86 -26.89 -24.50
N PRO A 7 -6.49 -26.46 -25.61
CA PRO A 7 -5.78 -26.09 -26.83
C PRO A 7 -5.14 -24.70 -26.70
N PHE A 8 -3.81 -24.66 -26.60
CA PHE A 8 -3.01 -23.47 -26.92
C PHE A 8 -2.90 -23.35 -28.45
N SER A 9 -3.59 -22.38 -29.04
CA SER A 9 -3.38 -22.00 -30.44
C SER A 9 -2.00 -21.32 -30.59
N HIS A 10 -0.99 -22.11 -30.93
CA HIS A 10 0.27 -21.60 -31.47
C HIS A 10 0.04 -21.07 -32.89
N ARG A 11 0.07 -19.74 -33.03
CA ARG A 11 0.18 -19.11 -34.35
C ARG A 11 1.66 -19.09 -34.75
N SER A 12 2.07 -20.14 -35.45
CA SER A 12 3.38 -20.22 -36.12
C SER A 12 3.45 -19.18 -37.24
N ASN A 13 4.37 -18.23 -37.11
CA ASN A 13 4.68 -17.26 -38.15
C ASN A 13 5.81 -17.84 -39.02
N PRO A 14 5.60 -18.10 -40.32
CA PRO A 14 6.67 -18.58 -41.18
C PRO A 14 7.61 -17.43 -41.56
N SER A 15 8.89 -17.66 -41.29
CA SER A 15 10.03 -16.94 -41.82
C SER A 15 9.97 -16.81 -43.35
N SER A 16 10.08 -15.60 -43.88
CA SER A 16 10.42 -15.33 -45.28
C SER A 16 11.70 -14.51 -45.35
N PRO A 17 12.71 -14.94 -46.13
CA PRO A 17 13.92 -14.16 -46.38
C PRO A 17 13.73 -13.37 -47.67
N PHE A 18 13.65 -12.05 -47.58
CA PHE A 18 13.83 -11.18 -48.75
C PHE A 18 14.80 -10.06 -48.40
N ALA A 19 16.02 -10.24 -48.87
CA ALA A 19 17.04 -9.21 -48.96
C ALA A 19 16.69 -8.28 -50.13
N HIS A 20 16.46 -7.00 -49.85
CA HIS A 20 16.64 -5.93 -50.82
C HIS A 20 17.35 -4.75 -50.17
N LYS A 21 18.58 -4.53 -50.63
CA LYS A 21 19.34 -3.30 -50.45
C LYS A 21 18.66 -2.21 -51.28
N PHE A 22 18.20 -1.13 -50.66
CA PHE A 22 18.13 0.16 -51.33
C PHE A 22 18.58 1.26 -50.35
N SER A 23 19.67 1.90 -50.78
CA SER A 23 20.19 3.15 -50.27
C SER A 23 19.38 4.29 -50.87
N THR A 24 18.80 5.14 -50.03
CA THR A 24 18.43 6.51 -50.41
C THR A 24 18.65 7.45 -49.22
N HIS A 25 19.64 8.32 -49.38
CA HIS A 25 19.87 9.50 -48.55
C HIS A 25 18.67 10.46 -48.67
N HIS A 26 17.94 10.67 -47.57
CA HIS A 26 17.09 11.84 -47.41
C HIS A 26 17.49 12.59 -46.13
N LYS A 27 18.12 13.75 -46.32
CA LYS A 27 18.32 14.79 -45.30
C LYS A 27 16.95 15.29 -44.85
N PHE A 28 16.54 14.94 -43.65
CA PHE A 28 15.43 15.61 -42.97
C PHE A 28 15.96 16.85 -42.22
N PRO A 29 15.23 17.98 -42.25
CA PRO A 29 15.59 19.19 -41.52
C PRO A 29 15.37 19.02 -40.02
N SER A 30 16.32 19.54 -39.25
CA SER A 30 16.34 19.55 -37.79
C SER A 30 15.07 20.17 -37.18
N PRO A 31 14.52 19.60 -36.09
CA PRO A 31 13.46 20.25 -35.34
C PRO A 31 13.98 21.48 -34.59
N PRO A 32 13.17 22.55 -34.42
CA PRO A 32 13.54 23.71 -33.62
C PRO A 32 13.64 23.37 -32.13
N PRO A 33 14.46 24.10 -31.35
CA PRO A 33 14.64 23.85 -29.93
C PRO A 33 13.34 24.11 -29.15
N PRO A 34 13.04 23.32 -28.10
CA PRO A 34 11.90 23.57 -27.25
C PRO A 34 12.08 24.91 -26.52
N SER A 35 11.09 25.79 -26.69
CA SER A 35 10.96 27.03 -25.95
C SER A 35 10.95 26.74 -24.45
N THR A 36 11.88 27.37 -23.74
CA THR A 36 11.94 27.43 -22.28
C THR A 36 10.66 28.06 -21.75
N PHE A 37 9.72 27.21 -21.32
CA PHE A 37 8.53 27.64 -20.61
C PHE A 37 8.93 27.92 -19.15
N SER A 38 9.13 29.19 -18.84
CA SER A 38 9.37 29.70 -17.50
C SER A 38 8.12 29.47 -16.65
N HIS A 39 8.17 28.52 -15.73
CA HIS A 39 7.16 28.40 -14.68
C HIS A 39 7.46 29.39 -13.54
N PRO A 40 6.50 30.24 -13.13
CA PRO A 40 6.65 31.03 -11.92
C PRO A 40 6.54 30.12 -10.69
N HIS A 41 7.55 30.18 -9.82
CA HIS A 41 7.52 29.64 -8.46
C HIS A 41 6.42 30.34 -7.64
N PRO A 42 5.51 29.61 -6.98
CA PRO A 42 4.91 30.11 -5.75
C PRO A 42 5.77 29.66 -4.57
N ASN A 43 6.66 30.56 -4.13
CA ASN A 43 7.03 30.63 -2.73
C ASN A 43 5.75 30.94 -1.95
N ASN A 44 5.29 30.01 -1.11
CA ASN A 44 4.64 30.44 0.11
C ASN A 44 4.89 29.45 1.26
N VAL A 45 5.80 29.91 2.12
CA VAL A 45 6.03 29.43 3.47
C VAL A 45 4.82 29.83 4.31
N THR A 46 4.07 28.85 4.81
CA THR A 46 3.21 29.06 5.98
C THR A 46 3.10 27.76 6.77
N SER A 47 4.11 27.51 7.61
CA SER A 47 3.92 26.84 8.90
C SER A 47 3.83 27.97 9.93
N PRO A 48 2.94 27.91 10.94
CA PRO A 48 2.92 26.80 11.90
C PRO A 48 1.51 26.35 12.33
N SER A 49 1.38 25.17 12.94
CA SER A 49 0.84 25.04 14.31
C SER A 49 0.46 23.58 14.66
N ARG A 50 1.11 23.11 15.72
CA ARG A 50 0.57 22.31 16.85
C ARG A 50 -0.21 21.03 16.58
N TRP A 51 0.43 19.96 17.05
CA TRP A 51 -0.17 18.73 17.51
C TRP A 51 -1.18 19.04 18.62
N ASN A 52 -2.46 19.14 18.27
CA ASN A 52 -3.54 19.05 19.24
C ASN A 52 -3.95 17.59 19.37
N SER A 53 -3.57 16.97 20.48
CA SER A 53 -4.20 15.75 20.97
C SER A 53 -5.70 15.98 21.17
N PRO A 54 -6.59 15.06 20.73
CA PRO A 54 -8.00 15.17 21.06
C PRO A 54 -8.19 14.94 22.57
N ALA A 55 -8.60 16.02 23.23
CA ALA A 55 -9.03 16.03 24.61
C ALA A 55 -10.20 15.05 24.83
N LYS A 56 -10.08 14.29 25.92
CA LYS A 56 -11.14 13.49 26.54
C LYS A 56 -12.39 14.35 26.70
N ARG A 57 -13.43 14.09 25.91
CA ARG A 57 -14.77 14.61 26.21
C ARG A 57 -15.36 13.75 27.32
N LYS A 58 -15.34 14.34 28.51
CA LYS A 58 -16.11 14.02 29.70
C LYS A 58 -17.60 13.96 29.31
N HIS A 59 -18.22 12.78 29.36
CA HIS A 59 -19.67 12.64 29.29
C HIS A 59 -20.18 12.47 30.72
N GLU A 60 -20.78 13.53 31.25
CA GLU A 60 -21.67 13.49 32.41
C GLU A 60 -23.13 13.48 31.91
N GLY A 61 -24.03 12.91 32.71
CA GLY A 61 -25.45 12.70 32.44
C GLY A 61 -25.79 11.21 32.58
N ALA A 62 -25.99 10.65 33.79
CA ALA A 62 -27.13 10.87 34.69
C ALA A 62 -28.46 10.71 33.94
N ASP A 63 -29.12 9.56 34.10
CA ASP A 63 -30.46 9.48 34.71
C ASP A 63 -30.96 8.02 34.79
N ASP A 64 -31.42 7.71 36.01
CA ASP A 64 -32.35 6.68 36.49
C ASP A 64 -32.78 5.50 35.61
N TYR A 65 -32.44 4.29 36.07
CA TYR A 65 -33.35 3.14 36.02
C TYR A 65 -33.31 2.39 37.36
N PRO A 66 -34.47 2.13 37.98
CA PRO A 66 -34.55 1.36 39.21
C PRO A 66 -34.53 -0.15 38.91
N ASP A 67 -33.87 -0.88 39.80
CA ASP A 67 -34.40 -2.06 40.47
C ASP A 67 -34.87 -3.23 39.58
N ASP A 68 -34.03 -4.27 39.47
CA ASP A 68 -34.56 -5.61 39.64
C ASP A 68 -33.48 -6.57 40.17
N GLU A 69 -33.88 -7.29 41.21
CA GLU A 69 -33.09 -8.15 42.07
C GLU A 69 -32.67 -9.47 41.37
N HIS A 70 -31.75 -10.18 42.04
CA HIS A 70 -31.36 -11.58 41.82
C HIS A 70 -30.21 -11.88 40.83
N ARG A 71 -28.98 -12.03 41.37
CA ARG A 71 -28.44 -13.35 41.76
C ARG A 71 -27.00 -13.28 42.29
N GLU A 72 -26.90 -13.65 43.56
CA GLU A 72 -25.85 -14.42 44.25
C GLU A 72 -24.59 -14.80 43.47
N GLN A 73 -23.44 -14.31 43.96
CA GLN A 73 -22.36 -15.11 44.58
C GLN A 73 -21.65 -16.08 43.64
N ASP A 74 -20.36 -15.84 43.35
CA ASP A 74 -19.29 -16.51 44.10
C ASP A 74 -17.88 -15.94 43.78
N SER A 75 -17.07 -16.03 44.82
CA SER A 75 -15.68 -15.71 45.07
C SER A 75 -14.68 -16.26 44.04
N THR A 76 -13.62 -15.52 43.67
CA THR A 76 -12.32 -15.64 44.37
C THR A 76 -11.39 -14.50 43.96
N GLN A 77 -11.21 -13.59 44.91
CA GLN A 77 -10.32 -12.44 44.85
C GLN A 77 -8.91 -12.88 45.28
N ARG A 78 -7.98 -13.04 44.34
CA ARG A 78 -6.55 -13.22 44.68
C ARG A 78 -5.81 -11.88 44.60
N ARG A 79 -5.48 -11.38 45.78
CA ARG A 79 -4.57 -10.26 46.07
C ARG A 79 -3.15 -10.55 45.55
N ILE A 80 -2.57 -9.63 44.80
CA ILE A 80 -1.11 -9.36 44.77
C ILE A 80 -0.99 -7.82 44.60
N ALA A 81 -0.90 -7.03 45.69
CA ALA A 81 0.28 -6.75 46.51
C ALA A 81 1.39 -5.99 45.74
N GLY A 82 1.63 -4.76 46.20
CA GLY A 82 2.45 -3.75 45.56
C GLY A 82 3.94 -4.08 45.40
N GLY A 83 4.54 -3.46 44.38
CA GLY A 83 5.96 -3.52 44.06
C GLY A 83 6.55 -2.13 43.86
N LYS A 84 7.13 -1.64 44.96
CA LYS A 84 8.02 -0.49 45.19
C LYS A 84 8.71 0.20 44.00
N ARG A 85 8.51 1.52 43.98
CA ARG A 85 9.35 2.63 43.51
C ARG A 85 10.84 2.50 43.92
N VAL A 86 11.76 2.55 42.96
CA VAL A 86 13.22 2.78 43.12
C VAL A 86 13.56 3.93 42.15
N LYS A 87 13.60 5.20 42.57
CA LYS A 87 14.66 5.97 43.25
C LYS A 87 16.03 5.94 42.56
N ARG A 88 16.22 6.98 41.72
CA ARG A 88 17.43 7.76 41.38
C ARG A 88 18.79 7.21 41.86
N GLY A 89 19.69 7.01 40.91
CA GLY A 89 21.15 7.14 41.09
C GLY A 89 21.67 8.08 40.01
N ASP A 90 22.11 9.26 40.44
CA ASP A 90 22.80 10.30 39.69
C ASP A 90 24.26 10.19 40.11
N ASP A 91 25.10 9.62 39.27
CA ASP A 91 26.55 9.57 39.48
C ASP A 91 27.23 10.53 38.49
N THR A 92 27.31 11.77 38.96
CA THR A 92 28.18 12.82 38.46
C THR A 92 29.64 12.43 38.75
N ILE A 93 30.37 11.95 37.75
CA ILE A 93 31.82 11.75 37.81
C ILE A 93 32.49 13.05 37.34
N LYS A 94 33.13 13.75 38.29
CA LYS A 94 34.01 14.90 38.06
C LYS A 94 35.42 14.45 37.63
N PRO A 95 36.16 15.30 36.90
CA PRO A 95 37.41 14.94 36.23
C PRO A 95 38.60 14.98 37.20
N ASN A 96 39.59 14.12 36.91
CA ASN A 96 40.88 14.13 37.57
C ASN A 96 41.83 15.09 36.81
N GLU A 97 42.15 16.20 37.45
CA GLU A 97 43.12 17.19 37.02
C GLU A 97 44.45 16.85 37.69
N SER A 98 45.43 16.34 36.94
CA SER A 98 46.82 16.21 37.41
C SER A 98 47.81 16.16 36.25
N ASP A 99 48.80 17.02 36.38
CA ASP A 99 50.11 17.07 35.72
C ASP A 99 50.26 17.53 34.27
N ARG A 100 50.50 18.85 34.19
CA ARG A 100 51.28 19.54 33.18
C ARG A 100 52.75 19.12 33.25
N GLN A 101 53.25 18.46 32.21
CA GLN A 101 54.64 18.62 31.78
C GLN A 101 54.67 19.29 30.42
N ALA A 102 55.23 20.50 30.41
CA ALA A 102 55.39 21.33 29.24
C ALA A 102 56.50 20.78 28.33
N ILE A 103 56.13 20.43 27.10
CA ILE A 103 57.06 20.31 25.98
C ILE A 103 56.80 21.53 25.08
N PRO A 104 57.76 22.46 24.93
CA PRO A 104 57.62 23.60 24.06
C PRO A 104 58.06 23.24 22.64
N GLY A 105 57.22 23.53 21.65
CA GLY A 105 57.66 23.71 20.27
C GLY A 105 57.35 22.56 19.31
N SER A 106 56.09 22.43 18.93
CA SER A 106 55.73 21.99 17.59
C SER A 106 54.55 22.85 17.14
N MET A 107 54.80 23.78 16.21
CA MET A 107 53.76 24.53 15.52
C MET A 107 53.03 23.58 14.57
N GLU A 108 52.18 22.73 15.13
CA GLU A 108 51.24 21.93 14.37
C GLU A 108 50.14 22.89 13.86
N VAL A 109 50.12 23.09 12.54
CA VAL A 109 49.07 23.84 11.86
C VAL A 109 47.77 23.06 12.09
N LYS A 110 47.01 23.45 13.12
CA LYS A 110 45.67 22.93 13.39
C LYS A 110 44.82 23.22 12.16
N ASN A 111 44.46 22.16 11.46
CA ASN A 111 43.54 22.20 10.33
C ASN A 111 42.15 22.54 10.89
N GLU A 112 41.77 23.82 10.90
CA GLU A 112 40.46 24.29 11.39
C GLU A 112 39.27 23.71 10.61
N MET A 113 39.51 23.02 9.49
CA MET A 113 38.49 22.29 8.73
C MET A 113 38.10 20.95 9.35
N GLU A 114 38.85 20.43 10.32
CA GLU A 114 38.61 19.10 10.92
C GLU A 114 37.58 19.14 12.06
N ASP A 115 37.25 20.33 12.59
CA ASP A 115 36.28 20.53 13.68
C ASP A 115 34.91 20.99 13.18
N VAL A 116 34.64 20.86 11.87
CA VAL A 116 33.32 21.15 11.34
C VAL A 116 32.40 19.97 11.65
N ASP A 117 31.54 20.15 12.65
CA ASP A 117 30.52 19.18 13.04
C ASP A 117 29.65 18.80 11.84
N VAL A 118 29.94 17.64 11.24
CA VAL A 118 29.19 17.08 10.11
C VAL A 118 27.71 16.94 10.46
N GLY A 119 27.41 16.68 11.74
CA GLY A 119 26.03 16.64 12.25
C GLY A 119 25.29 17.97 12.11
N VAL A 120 25.95 19.10 12.39
CA VAL A 120 25.37 20.45 12.25
C VAL A 120 25.19 20.79 10.77
N LEU A 121 26.16 20.45 9.92
CA LEU A 121 26.03 20.61 8.48
C LEU A 121 24.85 19.80 7.93
N LEU A 122 24.74 18.51 8.27
CA LEU A 122 23.63 17.66 7.84
C LEU A 122 22.27 18.15 8.37
N ALA A 123 22.22 18.73 9.57
CA ALA A 123 21.00 19.34 10.11
C ALA A 123 20.60 20.63 9.38
N SER A 124 21.57 21.35 8.80
CA SER A 124 21.32 22.57 8.02
C SER A 124 20.92 22.31 6.56
N VAL A 125 21.16 21.09 6.05
CA VAL A 125 20.80 20.68 4.69
C VAL A 125 19.29 20.48 4.57
N PRO A 126 18.64 20.93 3.47
CA PRO A 126 17.22 20.66 3.24
C PRO A 126 16.91 19.17 3.27
N GLN A 127 15.79 18.78 3.90
CA GLN A 127 15.39 17.36 4.03
C GLN A 127 15.24 16.66 2.66
N SER A 128 14.90 17.41 1.60
CA SER A 128 14.82 16.91 0.23
C SER A 128 16.18 16.50 -0.35
N SER A 129 17.28 17.08 0.14
CA SER A 129 18.64 16.82 -0.34
C SER A 129 19.33 15.66 0.37
N LEU A 130 18.84 15.23 1.54
CA LEU A 130 19.45 14.17 2.34
C LEU A 130 19.34 12.80 1.65
N LEU A 131 18.19 12.47 1.07
CA LEU A 131 17.96 11.20 0.36
C LEU A 131 18.89 11.02 -0.86
N PRO A 132 19.00 11.99 -1.78
CA PRO A 132 19.97 11.92 -2.88
C PRO A 132 21.41 11.74 -2.40
N LEU A 133 21.82 12.43 -1.33
CA LEU A 133 23.16 12.31 -0.77
C LEU A 133 23.40 10.91 -0.19
N LEU A 134 22.45 10.38 0.59
CA LEU A 134 22.51 9.03 1.12
C LEU A 134 22.57 7.99 0.00
N ASN A 135 21.79 8.17 -1.07
CA ASN A 135 21.82 7.29 -2.24
C ASN A 135 23.17 7.34 -2.96
N ALA A 136 23.75 8.52 -3.15
CA ALA A 136 25.10 8.65 -3.71
C ALA A 136 26.13 7.90 -2.85
N LEU A 137 26.06 8.08 -1.53
CA LEU A 137 26.97 7.44 -0.57
C LEU A 137 26.80 5.91 -0.55
N ILE A 138 25.56 5.40 -0.64
CA ILE A 138 25.26 3.96 -0.77
C ILE A 138 25.78 3.40 -2.10
N ASN A 139 25.67 4.15 -3.20
CA ASN A 139 26.16 3.72 -4.51
C ASN A 139 27.69 3.65 -4.53
N ASP A 140 28.37 4.61 -3.91
CA ASP A 140 29.84 4.62 -3.79
C ASP A 140 30.33 3.53 -2.83
N ASN A 141 29.56 3.24 -1.77
CA ASN A 141 29.91 2.28 -0.73
C ASN A 141 28.76 1.29 -0.47
N PRO A 142 28.60 0.23 -1.29
CA PRO A 142 27.47 -0.70 -1.20
C PRO A 142 27.45 -1.52 0.12
N SER A 143 28.58 -1.60 0.83
CA SER A 143 28.70 -2.22 2.16
C SER A 143 27.92 -1.49 3.25
N LEU A 144 27.58 -0.21 3.04
CA LEU A 144 26.79 0.58 4.00
C LEU A 144 25.31 0.23 3.96
N LYS A 145 24.80 -0.25 2.83
CA LYS A 145 23.39 -0.61 2.64
C LYS A 145 22.84 -1.54 3.73
N PRO A 146 23.45 -2.69 4.08
CA PRO A 146 22.95 -3.55 5.16
C PRO A 146 22.95 -2.87 6.53
N LYS A 147 23.95 -2.02 6.80
CA LYS A 147 24.03 -1.29 8.06
C LYS A 147 22.93 -0.25 8.16
N VAL A 148 22.71 0.54 7.11
CA VAL A 148 21.61 1.54 7.06
C VAL A 148 20.26 0.85 7.16
N ILE A 149 20.04 -0.27 6.44
CA ILE A 149 18.80 -1.06 6.54
C ILE A 149 18.59 -1.61 7.95
N SER A 150 19.64 -2.09 8.63
CA SER A 150 19.52 -2.57 10.02
C SER A 150 19.17 -1.49 11.04
N LEU A 151 19.44 -0.22 10.72
CA LEU A 151 19.12 0.93 11.57
C LEU A 151 17.73 1.49 11.30
N MET A 152 17.15 1.20 10.14
CA MET A 152 15.80 1.66 9.81
C MET A 152 14.77 0.79 10.53
N PRO A 153 13.84 1.38 11.29
CA PRO A 153 12.78 0.62 11.93
C PRO A 153 11.89 -0.02 10.87
N ARG A 154 11.56 -1.30 11.07
CA ARG A 154 10.62 -2.00 10.20
C ARG A 154 9.27 -1.27 10.23
N PRO A 155 8.66 -0.96 9.07
CA PRO A 155 7.37 -0.29 9.06
C PRO A 155 6.31 -1.21 9.71
N SER A 156 5.47 -0.64 10.56
CA SER A 156 4.39 -1.39 11.20
C SER A 156 3.32 -1.76 10.18
N ILE A 157 2.66 -2.90 10.36
CA ILE A 157 1.58 -3.34 9.47
C ILE A 157 0.49 -2.26 9.31
N GLY A 158 0.13 -1.58 10.40
CA GLY A 158 -0.85 -0.48 10.37
C GLY A 158 -0.41 0.74 9.55
N ALA A 159 0.88 1.09 9.57
CA ALA A 159 1.41 2.17 8.74
C ALA A 159 1.38 1.79 7.25
N VAL A 160 1.71 0.54 6.95
CA VAL A 160 1.72 0.02 5.57
C VAL A 160 0.30 -0.08 5.01
N THR A 161 -0.66 -0.61 5.77
CA THR A 161 -2.07 -0.72 5.35
C THR A 161 -2.70 0.67 5.14
N ALA A 162 -2.36 1.64 5.97
CA ALA A 162 -2.78 3.03 5.78
C ALA A 162 -2.16 3.66 4.51
N ALA A 163 -0.88 3.42 4.24
CA ALA A 163 -0.21 3.91 3.04
C ALA A 163 -0.80 3.28 1.75
N LEU A 164 -1.06 1.98 1.76
CA LEU A 164 -1.75 1.26 0.69
C LEU A 164 -3.14 1.84 0.43
N GLY A 165 -3.93 2.04 1.49
CA GLY A 165 -5.26 2.64 1.41
C GLY A 165 -5.20 4.05 0.81
N ALA A 166 -4.28 4.90 1.27
CA ALA A 166 -4.11 6.24 0.72
C ALA A 166 -3.73 6.23 -0.76
N ALA A 167 -2.81 5.35 -1.17
CA ALA A 167 -2.41 5.22 -2.58
C ALA A 167 -3.56 4.71 -3.45
N TYR A 168 -4.32 3.72 -2.99
CA TYR A 168 -5.52 3.23 -3.67
C TYR A 168 -6.59 4.31 -3.81
N GLN A 169 -6.84 5.08 -2.75
CA GLN A 169 -7.81 6.19 -2.78
C GLN A 169 -7.40 7.29 -3.76
N LYS A 170 -6.10 7.56 -3.94
CA LYS A 170 -5.63 8.46 -4.99
C LYS A 170 -5.97 7.96 -6.39
N VAL A 171 -5.85 6.65 -6.64
CA VAL A 171 -6.25 6.05 -7.93
C VAL A 171 -7.75 6.21 -8.16
N GLN A 172 -8.56 5.94 -7.13
CA GLN A 172 -10.02 6.10 -7.19
C GLN A 172 -10.44 7.56 -7.40
N ALA A 173 -9.81 8.51 -6.71
CA ALA A 173 -10.10 9.94 -6.82
C ALA A 173 -9.70 10.52 -8.18
N ALA A 174 -8.68 9.96 -8.84
CA ALA A 174 -8.28 10.35 -10.18
C ALA A 174 -9.25 9.86 -11.27
N TYR A 175 -10.14 8.91 -10.93
CA TYR A 175 -11.12 8.38 -11.87
C TYR A 175 -12.32 9.34 -12.02
N PRO A 176 -12.55 9.93 -13.21
CA PRO A 176 -13.53 11.00 -13.39
C PRO A 176 -14.99 10.58 -13.17
N TYR A 177 -15.28 9.27 -13.13
CA TYR A 177 -16.63 8.75 -12.92
C TYR A 177 -16.88 8.26 -11.49
N SER A 178 -15.89 8.38 -10.59
CA SER A 178 -16.02 7.98 -9.18
C SER A 178 -16.84 8.99 -8.34
N SER A 179 -16.99 10.24 -8.80
CA SER A 179 -17.97 11.15 -8.19
C SER A 179 -19.37 10.79 -8.69
N SER A 180 -19.98 9.81 -8.03
CA SER A 180 -21.42 9.58 -8.08
C SER A 180 -22.13 10.93 -7.98
N THR A 181 -22.79 11.32 -9.07
CA THR A 181 -23.73 12.43 -9.20
C THR A 181 -23.33 13.74 -8.51
N PRO A 182 -23.02 14.83 -9.24
CA PRO A 182 -23.27 16.14 -8.66
C PRO A 182 -24.75 16.14 -8.27
N THR A 183 -25.03 16.04 -6.98
CA THR A 183 -26.30 16.48 -6.43
C THR A 183 -26.29 17.95 -6.74
N PHE A 184 -26.84 18.31 -7.88
CA PHE A 184 -27.22 19.66 -8.21
C PHE A 184 -28.36 19.94 -7.22
N SER A 185 -27.99 20.22 -5.96
CA SER A 185 -28.83 20.96 -5.05
C SER A 185 -28.97 22.31 -5.73
N GLY A 186 -29.95 22.38 -6.64
CA GLY A 186 -30.37 23.62 -7.23
C GLY A 186 -30.50 24.60 -6.09
N GLY A 187 -29.82 25.73 -6.23
CA GLY A 187 -30.05 26.90 -5.39
C GLY A 187 -31.50 27.31 -5.58
N GLY A 188 -32.38 26.68 -4.81
CA GLY A 188 -33.75 27.07 -4.60
C GLY A 188 -33.78 27.91 -3.33
N PHE A 189 -33.60 29.21 -3.47
CA PHE A 189 -34.32 30.16 -2.62
C PHE A 189 -35.82 29.90 -2.85
N GLY A 190 -36.42 29.01 -2.05
CA GLY A 190 -37.78 28.55 -2.30
C GLY A 190 -38.37 27.93 -1.05
N MET A 191 -39.24 28.72 -0.41
CA MET A 191 -40.05 28.40 0.77
C MET A 191 -40.58 26.96 0.80
N SER A 192 -40.47 26.39 2.00
CA SER A 192 -41.25 25.26 2.50
C SER A 192 -42.73 25.34 2.13
N PHE A 193 -43.20 24.42 1.28
CA PHE A 193 -44.60 24.02 1.24
C PHE A 193 -44.69 22.51 1.06
N GLN A 194 -45.31 21.84 2.04
CA GLN A 194 -45.73 20.44 1.96
C GLN A 194 -46.75 20.26 0.82
N PRO A 195 -46.88 19.06 0.22
CA PRO A 195 -48.11 18.69 -0.43
C PRO A 195 -48.83 17.58 0.33
N ILE A 196 -50.01 17.96 0.79
CA ILE A 196 -51.16 17.09 1.05
C ILE A 196 -51.65 16.57 -0.31
N ALA A 197 -51.84 15.25 -0.44
CA ALA A 197 -52.65 14.65 -1.51
C ALA A 197 -54.15 14.96 -1.25
N PRO A 198 -55.10 14.91 -2.21
CA PRO A 198 -55.11 14.05 -3.40
C PRO A 198 -55.77 14.64 -4.68
N SER A 199 -55.79 13.81 -5.75
CA SER A 199 -56.73 13.79 -6.89
C SER A 199 -56.89 15.05 -7.77
N SER A 200 -56.61 14.94 -9.08
CA SER A 200 -57.56 15.27 -10.16
C SER A 200 -56.94 15.16 -11.56
N PHE A 201 -57.68 14.45 -12.43
CA PHE A 201 -57.90 14.58 -13.88
C PHE A 201 -57.01 15.47 -14.77
N GLY A 202 -56.63 14.92 -15.94
CA GLY A 202 -56.27 15.67 -17.16
C GLY A 202 -55.22 14.95 -18.03
N PHE A 203 -55.61 14.01 -18.89
CA PHE A 203 -55.73 14.16 -20.36
C PHE A 203 -54.52 14.79 -21.08
N GLY A 204 -53.71 13.95 -21.75
CA GLY A 204 -52.83 14.39 -22.85
C GLY A 204 -51.51 13.61 -23.00
N SER A 205 -51.37 12.90 -24.13
CA SER A 205 -50.13 12.37 -24.76
C SER A 205 -49.27 11.40 -23.93
N ALA A 206 -49.24 10.08 -24.16
CA ALA A 206 -49.05 9.35 -25.42
C ALA A 206 -47.96 9.94 -26.33
N PHE A 207 -46.95 9.11 -26.62
CA PHE A 207 -45.81 9.29 -27.52
C PHE A 207 -44.59 10.03 -26.99
N GLY A 208 -43.56 9.26 -26.63
CA GLY A 208 -42.21 9.75 -26.40
C GLY A 208 -41.33 8.86 -25.56
N THR A 209 -41.40 7.53 -25.69
CA THR A 209 -40.26 6.68 -25.28
C THR A 209 -39.03 7.18 -26.05
N PRO A 210 -37.96 7.67 -25.40
CA PRO A 210 -36.71 7.83 -26.11
C PRO A 210 -36.24 6.41 -26.43
N LEU A 211 -36.42 6.00 -27.69
CA LEU A 211 -35.62 4.93 -28.25
C LEU A 211 -34.16 5.33 -27.98
N SER A 212 -33.52 4.63 -27.06
CA SER A 212 -32.07 4.62 -26.90
C SER A 212 -31.49 4.01 -28.17
N LEU A 213 -31.45 4.79 -29.24
CA LEU A 213 -30.72 4.48 -30.45
C LEU A 213 -29.26 4.35 -30.05
N GLN A 214 -28.80 3.12 -30.22
CA GLN A 214 -27.47 2.59 -30.01
C GLN A 214 -26.43 3.39 -30.81
N ALA A 215 -26.00 4.53 -30.25
CA ALA A 215 -24.94 5.38 -30.78
C ALA A 215 -23.57 4.72 -30.53
N SER A 216 -23.32 3.66 -31.28
CA SER A 216 -22.06 2.94 -31.37
C SER A 216 -21.04 3.82 -32.11
N GLY A 217 -20.23 4.62 -31.42
CA GLY A 217 -19.10 5.28 -32.11
C GLY A 217 -18.40 6.46 -31.43
N LEU A 218 -19.03 7.19 -30.50
CA LEU A 218 -18.47 8.46 -30.01
C LEU A 218 -18.02 8.48 -28.54
N GLN A 219 -18.01 7.33 -27.84
CA GLN A 219 -17.55 7.28 -26.44
C GLN A 219 -16.02 7.19 -26.26
N GLN A 220 -15.25 7.04 -27.32
CA GLN A 220 -13.79 6.79 -27.24
C GLN A 220 -12.90 7.91 -26.66
N PRO A 221 -13.16 9.23 -26.84
CA PRO A 221 -12.19 10.24 -26.41
C PRO A 221 -12.18 10.49 -24.89
N ARG A 222 -13.25 10.15 -24.16
CA ARG A 222 -13.31 10.41 -22.71
C ARG A 222 -12.53 9.36 -21.92
N ASP A 223 -12.57 8.11 -22.36
CA ASP A 223 -11.92 7.00 -21.66
C ASP A 223 -10.40 7.06 -21.82
N SER A 224 -9.90 7.50 -22.97
CA SER A 224 -8.46 7.70 -23.19
C SER A 224 -7.88 8.77 -22.26
N PHE A 225 -8.60 9.88 -22.07
CA PHE A 225 -8.20 10.95 -21.16
C PHE A 225 -8.29 10.52 -19.69
N ALA A 226 -9.37 9.84 -19.30
CA ALA A 226 -9.52 9.28 -17.95
C ALA A 226 -8.33 8.37 -17.60
N ARG A 227 -7.91 7.50 -18.53
CA ARG A 227 -6.77 6.60 -18.35
C ARG A 227 -5.44 7.32 -18.28
N ALA A 228 -5.24 8.36 -19.10
CA ALA A 228 -4.02 9.16 -19.03
C ALA A 228 -3.82 9.77 -17.64
N ARG A 229 -4.90 10.18 -16.97
CA ARG A 229 -4.88 10.67 -15.58
C ARG A 229 -4.62 9.59 -14.55
N LEU A 230 -5.06 8.35 -14.79
CA LEU A 230 -4.82 7.22 -13.89
C LEU A 230 -3.37 6.75 -13.86
N ARG A 231 -2.57 7.01 -14.91
CA ARG A 231 -1.21 6.47 -15.01
C ARG A 231 -0.33 6.83 -13.81
N GLN A 232 -0.33 8.11 -13.41
CA GLN A 232 0.54 8.58 -12.33
C GLN A 232 0.10 8.02 -10.96
N PRO A 233 -1.17 8.13 -10.54
CA PRO A 233 -1.64 7.50 -9.28
C PRO A 233 -1.46 5.98 -9.26
N LEU A 234 -1.65 5.31 -10.41
CA LEU A 234 -1.44 3.87 -10.51
C LEU A 234 0.03 3.51 -10.33
N ALA A 235 0.95 4.25 -10.96
CA ALA A 235 2.38 4.04 -10.77
C ALA A 235 2.79 4.25 -9.31
N GLU A 236 2.23 5.27 -8.63
CA GLU A 236 2.42 5.48 -7.20
C GLU A 236 1.91 4.29 -6.37
N PHE A 237 0.72 3.77 -6.69
CA PHE A 237 0.15 2.60 -6.02
C PHE A 237 1.05 1.36 -6.20
N VAL A 238 1.41 1.02 -7.44
CA VAL A 238 2.29 -0.13 -7.74
C VAL A 238 3.63 0.02 -7.03
N THR A 239 4.25 1.20 -7.10
CA THR A 239 5.51 1.48 -6.39
C THR A 239 5.36 1.31 -4.88
N THR A 240 4.24 1.77 -4.31
CA THR A 240 3.94 1.61 -2.87
C THR A 240 3.87 0.13 -2.50
N VAL A 241 3.10 -0.68 -3.23
CA VAL A 241 3.00 -2.13 -3.00
C VAL A 241 4.38 -2.79 -3.11
N LEU A 242 5.12 -2.54 -4.19
CA LEU A 242 6.42 -3.19 -4.39
C LEU A 242 7.49 -2.74 -3.39
N SER A 243 7.42 -1.52 -2.86
CA SER A 243 8.35 -1.03 -1.83
C SER A 243 8.17 -1.72 -0.49
N TYR A 244 6.93 -2.10 -0.13
CA TYR A 244 6.63 -2.77 1.13
C TYR A 244 6.64 -4.30 1.03
N LEU A 245 6.47 -4.85 -0.17
CA LEU A 245 6.44 -6.29 -0.41
C LEU A 245 7.62 -7.06 0.22
N PRO A 246 8.89 -6.59 0.16
CA PRO A 246 10.02 -7.32 0.76
C PRO A 246 9.93 -7.52 2.28
N TYR A 247 9.16 -6.70 3.00
CA TYR A 247 8.98 -6.83 4.45
C TYR A 247 7.94 -7.88 4.85
N PHE A 248 7.15 -8.35 3.88
CA PHE A 248 6.07 -9.32 4.09
C PHE A 248 6.19 -10.54 3.17
N SER A 249 7.17 -10.59 2.28
CA SER A 249 7.38 -11.71 1.37
C SER A 249 7.93 -12.94 2.10
N LEU A 250 7.43 -14.11 1.71
CA LEU A 250 7.91 -15.42 2.15
C LEU A 250 8.58 -16.21 1.02
N THR A 251 8.61 -15.64 -0.20
CA THR A 251 9.36 -16.27 -1.30
C THR A 251 10.85 -16.18 -0.99
N PRO A 252 11.61 -17.28 -1.11
CA PRO A 252 13.06 -17.21 -1.00
C PRO A 252 13.54 -16.27 -2.10
N ALA A 253 14.01 -15.08 -1.72
CA ALA A 253 14.50 -14.09 -2.66
C ALA A 253 15.53 -14.77 -3.56
N THR A 254 15.33 -14.71 -4.88
CA THR A 254 16.23 -15.28 -5.88
C THR A 254 17.59 -14.57 -5.81
N SER A 255 18.44 -15.08 -4.92
CA SER A 255 19.91 -15.03 -4.80
C SER A 255 20.72 -13.73 -5.02
N ALA A 256 20.15 -12.54 -5.27
CA ALA A 256 21.00 -11.38 -5.62
C ALA A 256 20.79 -10.09 -4.82
N SER A 257 19.79 -9.95 -3.95
CA SER A 257 19.56 -8.66 -3.26
C SER A 257 18.93 -8.74 -1.87
N SER A 258 19.01 -9.88 -1.18
CA SER A 258 18.51 -10.08 0.19
C SER A 258 19.38 -9.40 1.24
N VAL A 259 19.48 -8.07 1.18
CA VAL A 259 20.16 -7.24 2.18
C VAL A 259 19.26 -6.98 3.41
N SER A 260 18.02 -7.50 3.42
CA SER A 260 16.97 -7.07 4.36
C SER A 260 16.62 -8.07 5.48
N ALA A 261 17.27 -9.22 5.60
CA ALA A 261 16.90 -10.26 6.58
C ALA A 261 17.79 -10.32 7.82
N SER A 262 18.48 -9.23 8.19
CA SER A 262 19.41 -9.21 9.34
C SER A 262 18.75 -8.95 10.70
N SER A 263 17.43 -8.76 10.78
CA SER A 263 16.72 -8.83 12.06
C SER A 263 15.98 -10.16 12.17
N LYS A 264 16.26 -10.89 13.25
CA LYS A 264 15.84 -12.27 13.55
C LYS A 264 14.32 -12.54 13.59
N GLN A 265 13.48 -11.60 13.16
CA GLN A 265 12.04 -11.74 13.19
C GLN A 265 11.51 -12.08 11.81
N GLN A 266 11.36 -13.38 11.58
CA GLN A 266 10.54 -13.88 10.49
C GLN A 266 9.16 -13.18 10.57
N PRO A 267 8.64 -12.63 9.46
CA PRO A 267 7.38 -11.92 9.48
C PRO A 267 6.26 -12.85 9.99
N HIS A 268 5.41 -12.35 10.88
CA HIS A 268 4.32 -13.14 11.44
C HIS A 268 3.32 -13.47 10.32
N ALA A 269 2.93 -14.75 10.19
CA ALA A 269 2.07 -15.22 9.10
C ALA A 269 0.78 -14.40 8.96
N GLY A 270 0.19 -13.97 10.08
CA GLY A 270 -1.01 -13.14 10.09
C GLY A 270 -0.79 -11.71 9.57
N GLU A 271 0.37 -11.10 9.86
CA GLU A 271 0.70 -9.76 9.35
C GLU A 271 0.98 -9.81 7.84
N THR A 272 1.74 -10.82 7.41
CA THR A 272 2.00 -11.09 6.00
C THR A 272 0.70 -11.28 5.23
N PHE A 273 -0.20 -12.12 5.72
CA PHE A 273 -1.49 -12.34 5.06
C PHE A 273 -2.30 -11.04 4.97
N THR A 274 -2.39 -10.28 6.06
CA THR A 274 -3.15 -9.02 6.10
C THR A 274 -2.67 -8.06 5.02
N TYR A 275 -1.35 -7.91 4.89
CA TYR A 275 -0.73 -7.10 3.85
C TYR A 275 -1.03 -7.63 2.44
N LEU A 276 -0.73 -8.91 2.19
CA LEU A 276 -0.87 -9.52 0.85
C LEU A 276 -2.33 -9.53 0.38
N HIS A 277 -3.26 -9.85 1.27
CA HIS A 277 -4.69 -9.83 1.00
C HIS A 277 -5.17 -8.42 0.62
N GLN A 278 -4.83 -7.39 1.41
CA GLN A 278 -5.25 -6.03 1.12
C GLN A 278 -4.65 -5.50 -0.20
N ALA A 279 -3.37 -5.76 -0.43
CA ALA A 279 -2.70 -5.37 -1.68
C ALA A 279 -3.32 -6.06 -2.90
N ALA A 280 -3.58 -7.36 -2.83
CA ALA A 280 -4.21 -8.14 -3.89
C ALA A 280 -5.66 -7.69 -4.13
N GLN A 281 -6.43 -7.47 -3.07
CA GLN A 281 -7.81 -6.98 -3.15
C GLN A 281 -7.87 -5.64 -3.88
N TYR A 282 -7.03 -4.68 -3.51
CA TYR A 282 -6.96 -3.38 -4.18
C TYR A 282 -6.54 -3.51 -5.64
N ALA A 283 -5.49 -4.30 -5.95
CA ALA A 283 -5.06 -4.50 -7.33
C ALA A 283 -6.15 -5.13 -8.20
N LEU A 284 -6.87 -6.13 -7.68
CA LEU A 284 -7.97 -6.78 -8.39
C LEU A 284 -9.19 -5.85 -8.58
N GLN A 285 -9.51 -5.01 -7.59
CA GLN A 285 -10.59 -4.01 -7.71
C GLN A 285 -10.29 -2.90 -8.73
N LEU A 286 -9.03 -2.71 -9.11
CA LEU A 286 -8.65 -1.76 -10.16
C LEU A 286 -8.81 -2.34 -11.57
N LEU A 287 -8.85 -3.67 -11.75
CA LEU A 287 -9.01 -4.31 -13.07
C LEU A 287 -10.25 -3.84 -13.83
N PRO A 288 -11.45 -3.73 -13.22
CA PRO A 288 -12.65 -3.28 -13.93
C PRO A 288 -12.55 -1.86 -14.50
N LEU A 289 -11.66 -1.02 -13.97
CA LEU A 289 -11.42 0.34 -14.49
C LEU A 289 -10.79 0.33 -15.88
N PHE A 290 -10.18 -0.80 -16.28
CA PHE A 290 -9.53 -1.01 -17.57
C PHE A 290 -10.31 -2.00 -18.45
N GLY A 291 -11.64 -1.99 -18.37
CA GLY A 291 -12.48 -2.87 -19.19
C GLY A 291 -12.23 -2.79 -20.70
N PRO A 292 -12.67 -3.81 -21.47
CA PRO A 292 -12.53 -3.87 -22.92
C PRO A 292 -13.11 -2.62 -23.59
N PRO A 293 -12.49 -2.11 -24.67
CA PRO A 293 -11.55 -2.81 -25.56
C PRO A 293 -10.07 -2.69 -25.20
N THR A 294 -9.72 -1.99 -24.12
CA THR A 294 -8.32 -1.60 -23.87
C THR A 294 -7.72 -2.50 -22.80
N PRO A 295 -6.55 -3.13 -23.03
CA PRO A 295 -5.95 -3.99 -22.03
C PRO A 295 -5.52 -3.19 -20.79
N PRO A 296 -5.52 -3.81 -19.60
CA PRO A 296 -4.95 -3.22 -18.40
C PRO A 296 -3.46 -2.92 -18.59
N PRO A 297 -2.90 -1.93 -17.86
CA PRO A 297 -1.47 -1.64 -17.88
C PRO A 297 -0.64 -2.87 -17.51
N ALA A 298 0.47 -3.11 -18.22
CA ALA A 298 1.34 -4.27 -17.99
C ALA A 298 1.82 -4.33 -16.53
N ASP A 299 2.24 -3.19 -15.96
CA ASP A 299 2.72 -3.11 -14.57
C ASP A 299 1.69 -3.59 -13.54
N LEU A 300 0.40 -3.36 -13.80
CA LEU A 300 -0.68 -3.82 -12.92
C LEU A 300 -0.89 -5.33 -13.05
N VAL A 301 -0.83 -5.86 -14.27
CA VAL A 301 -0.93 -7.31 -14.52
C VAL A 301 0.25 -8.02 -13.88
N ASP A 302 1.47 -7.51 -14.05
CA ASP A 302 2.69 -8.04 -13.44
C ASP A 302 2.62 -7.99 -11.91
N LEU A 303 2.08 -6.90 -11.34
CA LEU A 303 1.84 -6.79 -9.90
C LEU A 303 0.86 -7.86 -9.41
N ILE A 304 -0.26 -8.08 -10.11
CA ILE A 304 -1.26 -9.08 -9.74
C ILE A 304 -0.66 -10.48 -9.78
N GLN A 305 0.10 -10.80 -10.84
CA GLN A 305 0.78 -12.08 -10.95
C GLN A 305 1.81 -12.27 -9.84
N ARG A 306 2.57 -11.22 -9.50
CA ARG A 306 3.51 -11.26 -8.38
C ARG A 306 2.80 -11.49 -7.05
N LEU A 307 1.71 -10.77 -6.78
CA LEU A 307 0.92 -10.93 -5.56
C LEU A 307 0.32 -12.34 -5.45
N HIS A 308 -0.17 -12.90 -6.56
CA HIS A 308 -0.63 -14.29 -6.61
C HIS A 308 0.49 -15.26 -6.18
N THR A 309 1.68 -15.15 -6.76
CA THR A 309 2.84 -15.98 -6.39
C THR A 309 3.20 -15.85 -4.90
N GLU A 310 3.18 -14.64 -4.35
CA GLU A 310 3.49 -14.41 -2.94
C GLU A 310 2.42 -14.99 -2.01
N VAL A 311 1.14 -14.90 -2.37
CA VAL A 311 0.04 -15.52 -1.60
C VAL A 311 0.13 -17.05 -1.66
N THR A 312 0.48 -17.63 -2.81
CA THR A 312 0.73 -19.08 -2.94
C THR A 312 1.93 -19.50 -2.08
N ALA A 313 3.03 -18.75 -2.10
CA ALA A 313 4.18 -19.06 -1.27
C ALA A 313 3.86 -18.95 0.23
N TRP A 314 3.06 -17.95 0.61
CA TRP A 314 2.54 -17.81 1.96
C TRP A 314 1.67 -19.01 2.37
N SER A 315 0.71 -19.43 1.53
CA SER A 315 -0.18 -20.55 1.88
C SER A 315 0.61 -21.85 2.04
N GLN A 316 1.59 -22.11 1.18
CA GLN A 316 2.51 -23.25 1.29
C GLN A 316 3.35 -23.19 2.55
N ALA A 317 3.89 -22.01 2.90
CA ALA A 317 4.68 -21.83 4.12
C ALA A 317 3.83 -22.10 5.38
N VAL A 318 2.60 -21.61 5.42
CA VAL A 318 1.66 -21.90 6.51
C VAL A 318 1.33 -23.39 6.56
N ALA A 319 1.03 -24.02 5.42
CA ALA A 319 0.73 -25.45 5.37
C ALA A 319 1.90 -26.31 5.87
N VAL A 320 3.14 -25.98 5.47
CA VAL A 320 4.35 -26.64 5.99
C VAL A 320 4.48 -26.41 7.49
N HIS A 321 4.26 -25.19 7.97
CA HIS A 321 4.39 -24.86 9.38
C HIS A 321 3.38 -25.62 10.26
N VAL A 322 2.12 -25.70 9.83
CA VAL A 322 1.07 -26.43 10.58
C VAL A 322 1.30 -27.93 10.48
N ASN A 323 1.45 -28.47 9.26
CA ASN A 323 1.42 -29.90 9.04
C ASN A 323 2.74 -30.59 9.41
N LYS A 324 3.89 -29.93 9.24
CA LYS A 324 5.21 -30.54 9.54
C LYS A 324 5.76 -30.13 10.89
N ASN A 325 5.58 -28.87 11.29
CA ASN A 325 6.17 -28.37 12.53
C ASN A 325 5.19 -28.42 13.73
N GLY A 326 3.95 -28.85 13.51
CA GLY A 326 2.91 -28.86 14.54
C GLY A 326 2.51 -27.45 15.01
N GLY A 327 2.75 -26.44 14.16
CA GLY A 327 2.37 -25.06 14.47
C GLY A 327 0.85 -24.93 14.59
N MET A 328 0.40 -24.18 15.59
CA MET A 328 -1.02 -23.92 15.83
C MET A 328 -1.30 -22.44 15.66
N PHE A 329 -2.36 -22.13 14.91
CA PHE A 329 -2.92 -20.79 14.78
C PHE A 329 -4.31 -20.75 15.43
N GLY A 330 -4.68 -19.61 16.02
CA GLY A 330 -6.02 -19.44 16.59
C GLY A 330 -7.11 -19.59 15.52
N SER A 331 -8.23 -20.21 15.88
CA SER A 331 -9.36 -20.47 14.96
C SER A 331 -9.81 -19.21 14.23
N ASP A 332 -9.92 -18.09 14.94
CA ASP A 332 -10.44 -16.83 14.41
C ASP A 332 -9.52 -16.25 13.34
N MET A 333 -8.21 -16.44 13.50
CA MET A 333 -7.19 -16.01 12.54
C MET A 333 -7.27 -16.84 11.26
N VAL A 334 -7.38 -18.17 11.38
CA VAL A 334 -7.49 -19.06 10.21
C VAL A 334 -8.83 -18.84 9.49
N GLN A 335 -9.92 -18.60 10.22
CA GLN A 335 -11.22 -18.23 9.63
C GLN A 335 -11.13 -16.91 8.85
N THR A 336 -10.45 -15.91 9.42
CA THR A 336 -10.18 -14.64 8.73
C THR A 336 -9.40 -14.86 7.44
N TRP A 337 -8.39 -15.73 7.45
CA TRP A 337 -7.62 -16.07 6.25
C TRP A 337 -8.48 -16.78 5.20
N SER A 338 -9.29 -17.75 5.61
CA SER A 338 -10.21 -18.44 4.70
C SER A 338 -11.17 -17.48 4.03
N ARG A 339 -11.77 -16.56 4.80
CA ARG A 339 -12.67 -15.53 4.25
C ARG A 339 -11.94 -14.60 3.28
N GLY A 340 -10.74 -14.15 3.63
CA GLY A 340 -9.95 -13.30 2.74
C GLY A 340 -9.60 -13.98 1.41
N LEU A 341 -9.31 -15.29 1.43
CA LEU A 341 -9.08 -16.08 0.21
C LEU A 341 -10.37 -16.32 -0.58
N ASP A 342 -11.50 -16.53 0.09
CA ASP A 342 -12.83 -16.60 -0.55
C ASP A 342 -13.14 -15.29 -1.30
N GLU A 343 -12.83 -14.14 -0.70
CA GLU A 343 -13.00 -12.81 -1.31
C GLU A 343 -12.06 -12.60 -2.51
N LEU A 344 -10.79 -13.00 -2.41
CA LEU A 344 -9.85 -12.93 -3.54
C LEU A 344 -10.26 -13.84 -4.70
N ALA A 345 -10.77 -15.04 -4.42
CA ALA A 345 -11.28 -15.95 -5.45
C ALA A 345 -12.49 -15.36 -6.20
N GLN A 346 -13.38 -14.65 -5.51
CA GLN A 346 -14.52 -13.97 -6.14
C GLN A 346 -14.08 -12.83 -7.07
N LEU A 347 -13.04 -12.08 -6.68
CA LEU A 347 -12.53 -10.95 -7.47
C LEU A 347 -11.60 -11.36 -8.61
N GLY A 348 -10.73 -12.34 -8.36
CA GLY A 348 -9.63 -12.73 -9.24
C GLY A 348 -9.94 -13.89 -10.19
N GLY A 349 -11.12 -14.50 -10.10
CA GLY A 349 -11.55 -15.57 -10.98
C GLY A 349 -10.86 -16.91 -10.69
N GLU A 350 -10.71 -17.73 -11.73
CA GLU A 350 -10.34 -19.15 -11.59
C GLU A 350 -8.97 -19.37 -10.92
N GLN A 351 -7.95 -18.59 -11.26
CA GLN A 351 -6.60 -18.74 -10.70
C GLN A 351 -6.59 -18.57 -9.16
N TRP A 352 -7.26 -17.53 -8.67
CA TRP A 352 -7.40 -17.29 -7.24
C TRP A 352 -8.35 -18.30 -6.56
N GLY A 353 -9.32 -18.83 -7.30
CA GLY A 353 -10.16 -19.95 -6.87
C GLY A 353 -9.36 -21.23 -6.62
N GLN A 354 -8.46 -21.59 -7.54
CA GLN A 354 -7.58 -22.76 -7.39
C GLN A 354 -6.67 -22.62 -6.16
N LEU A 355 -6.12 -21.42 -5.92
CA LEU A 355 -5.30 -21.13 -4.75
C LEU A 355 -6.09 -21.32 -3.44
N ARG A 356 -7.32 -20.79 -3.38
CA ARG A 356 -8.21 -21.00 -2.23
C ARG A 356 -8.50 -22.48 -2.03
N ASP A 357 -8.82 -23.21 -3.09
CA ASP A 357 -9.17 -24.63 -2.99
C ASP A 357 -7.98 -25.48 -2.53
N GLU A 358 -6.76 -25.18 -3.02
CA GLU A 358 -5.51 -25.78 -2.54
C GLU A 358 -5.30 -25.52 -1.05
N TRP A 359 -5.52 -24.28 -0.60
CA TRP A 359 -5.43 -23.93 0.81
C TRP A 359 -6.43 -24.71 1.68
N VAL A 360 -7.69 -24.81 1.23
CA VAL A 360 -8.74 -25.58 1.92
C VAL A 360 -8.39 -27.07 1.94
N GLN A 361 -7.79 -27.61 0.88
CA GLN A 361 -7.34 -29.00 0.84
C GLN A 361 -6.23 -29.27 1.86
N GLN A 362 -5.26 -28.35 1.99
CA GLN A 362 -4.09 -28.53 2.86
C GLN A 362 -4.39 -28.23 4.33
N CYS A 363 -5.22 -27.22 4.60
CA CYS A 363 -5.43 -26.67 5.95
C CYS A 363 -6.89 -26.46 6.34
N GLY A 364 -7.85 -26.85 5.50
CA GLY A 364 -9.29 -26.73 5.80
C GLY A 364 -9.70 -27.48 7.07
N TRP A 365 -8.95 -28.51 7.47
CA TRP A 365 -9.18 -29.22 8.72
C TRP A 365 -9.05 -28.33 9.96
N LEU A 366 -8.26 -27.25 9.91
CA LEU A 366 -8.14 -26.27 11.01
C LEU A 366 -9.44 -25.50 11.28
N ILE A 367 -10.28 -25.38 10.26
CA ILE A 367 -11.56 -24.65 10.31
C ILE A 367 -12.77 -25.58 10.16
N GLY A 368 -12.55 -26.90 10.19
CA GLY A 368 -13.60 -27.89 9.99
C GLY A 368 -14.18 -27.92 8.57
N ARG A 369 -13.53 -27.29 7.58
CA ARG A 369 -13.90 -27.39 6.16
C ARG A 369 -13.18 -28.57 5.53
N ARG A 370 -13.91 -29.55 5.01
CA ARG A 370 -13.35 -30.60 4.15
C ARG A 370 -13.98 -30.46 2.77
N LEU A 371 -13.15 -30.47 1.73
CA LEU A 371 -13.63 -30.62 0.36
C LEU A 371 -14.24 -32.03 0.26
N HIS A 372 -15.54 -32.08 -0.03
CA HIS A 372 -16.28 -33.31 -0.24
C HIS A 372 -16.18 -33.78 -1.68
#